data_AF-A0A0Q6VHF0-F1
#
_entry.id   AF-A0A0Q6VHF0-F1
#
_cell.length_a   1.000
_cell.length_b   1.000
_cell.length_c   1.000
_cell.angle_alpha   90.00
_cell.angle_beta   90.00
_cell.angle_gamma   90.00
#
_symmetry.space_group_name_H-M   'P 1'
#
loop_
_entity.id
_entity.type
_entity.pdbx_description
1 polymer ?
#
loop_
_entity_poly.entity_id
_entity_poly.type
_entity_poly.pdbx_seq_one_letter_code
_entity_poly.pdbx_strand_id
1 'polypeptide(L)'
;MVSTDDLVHAEFAAAASAVAAARPEVDLETARELMDEAATMLHNSLALDSLSATDAAVVVRHLAADLTAVDPSTAVLARSLAVAEDPSGLDEPGIVAETYLVCAAVLGL
;
A
#
# COMPACT_ATOMS: atom_id res chain seq x y z
N MET A 1 -6.07 18.69 7.10
CA MET A 1 -5.51 17.81 6.05
C MET A 1 -5.10 16.54 6.77
N VAL A 2 -5.59 15.38 6.35
CA VAL A 2 -5.19 14.08 6.96
C VAL A 2 -3.73 13.84 6.57
N SER A 3 -2.89 13.40 7.51
CA SER A 3 -1.50 13.06 7.20
C SER A 3 -1.44 11.83 6.29
N THR A 4 -0.40 11.69 5.46
CA THR A 4 -0.14 10.44 4.73
C THR A 4 -0.06 9.25 5.69
N ASP A 5 0.53 9.47 6.87
CA ASP A 5 0.65 8.48 7.94
C ASP A 5 -0.72 8.00 8.46
N ASP A 6 -1.59 8.94 8.84
CA ASP A 6 -2.96 8.64 9.27
C ASP A 6 -3.73 7.87 8.18
N LEU A 7 -3.49 8.23 6.91
CA LEU A 7 -4.12 7.57 5.77
C LEU A 7 -3.64 6.12 5.60
N VAL A 8 -2.32 5.88 5.74
CA VAL A 8 -1.74 4.53 5.68
C VAL A 8 -2.40 3.65 6.75
N HIS A 9 -2.35 4.06 8.02
CA HIS A 9 -2.92 3.25 9.10
C HIS A 9 -4.43 3.00 8.91
N ALA A 10 -5.19 4.01 8.46
CA ALA A 10 -6.64 3.85 8.25
C ALA A 10 -6.96 2.85 7.12
N GLU A 11 -6.33 2.99 5.96
CA GLU A 11 -6.58 2.11 4.80
C GLU A 11 -6.06 0.68 5.07
N PHE A 12 -4.94 0.55 5.78
CA PHE A 12 -4.34 -0.74 6.12
C PHE A 12 -5.19 -1.51 7.14
N ALA A 13 -5.72 -0.83 8.16
CA ALA A 13 -6.65 -1.43 9.12
C ALA A 13 -7.99 -1.82 8.46
N ALA A 14 -8.46 -1.03 7.49
CA ALA A 14 -9.65 -1.34 6.72
C ALA A 14 -9.44 -2.59 5.85
N ALA A 15 -8.30 -2.70 5.16
CA ALA A 15 -7.95 -3.86 4.35
C ALA A 15 -7.78 -5.13 5.19
N ALA A 16 -7.13 -5.06 6.35
CA ALA A 16 -7.06 -6.17 7.31
C ALA A 16 -8.45 -6.67 7.73
N SER A 17 -9.36 -5.72 8.02
CA SER A 17 -10.73 -6.05 8.43
C SER A 17 -11.54 -6.68 7.29
N ALA A 18 -11.40 -6.14 6.07
CA ALA A 18 -12.06 -6.67 4.88
C ALA A 18 -11.59 -8.08 4.54
N VAL A 19 -10.28 -8.35 4.66
CA VAL A 19 -9.72 -9.64 4.26
C VAL A 19 -10.03 -10.74 5.26
N ALA A 20 -10.02 -10.46 6.57
CA ALA A 20 -10.45 -11.41 7.59
C ALA A 20 -11.96 -11.75 7.48
N ALA A 21 -12.78 -10.77 7.05
CA ALA A 21 -14.19 -11.02 6.79
C ALA A 21 -14.41 -11.90 5.54
N ALA A 22 -13.54 -11.81 4.54
CA ALA A 22 -13.65 -12.56 3.28
C ALA A 22 -13.01 -13.95 3.32
N ARG A 23 -11.97 -14.15 4.15
CA ARG A 23 -11.18 -15.37 4.26
C ARG A 23 -11.21 -15.90 5.70
N PRO A 24 -12.09 -16.87 6.04
CA PRO A 24 -12.26 -17.38 7.40
C PRO A 24 -10.99 -17.96 8.05
N GLU A 25 -10.00 -18.33 7.24
CA GLU A 25 -8.69 -18.78 7.67
C GLU A 25 -7.75 -17.66 8.12
N VAL A 26 -8.07 -16.40 7.84
CA VAL A 26 -7.29 -15.23 8.26
C VAL A 26 -7.78 -14.75 9.61
N ASP A 27 -6.89 -14.79 10.59
CA ASP A 27 -7.13 -14.18 11.89
C ASP A 27 -7.07 -12.64 11.81
N LEU A 28 -8.10 -11.97 12.32
CA LEU A 28 -8.24 -10.51 12.23
C LEU A 28 -7.17 -9.78 13.04
N GLU A 29 -6.82 -10.29 14.22
CA GLU A 29 -5.82 -9.66 15.08
C GLU A 29 -4.45 -9.71 14.40
N THR A 30 -4.05 -10.89 13.94
CA THR A 30 -2.82 -11.10 13.18
C THR A 30 -2.78 -10.23 11.91
N ALA A 31 -3.89 -10.15 11.16
CA ALA A 31 -3.94 -9.32 9.96
C ALA A 31 -3.77 -7.83 10.27
N ARG A 32 -4.32 -7.34 11.40
CA ARG A 32 -4.15 -5.96 11.83
C ARG A 32 -2.73 -5.68 12.28
N GLU A 33 -2.12 -6.58 13.06
CA GLU A 33 -0.73 -6.44 13.51
C GLU A 33 0.25 -6.37 12.32
N LEU A 34 0.11 -7.27 11.35
CA LEU A 34 0.97 -7.27 10.16
C LEU A 34 0.81 -6.00 9.33
N MET A 35 -0.42 -5.50 9.18
CA MET A 35 -0.68 -4.28 8.45
C MET A 35 -0.19 -3.04 9.23
N ASP A 36 -0.28 -3.02 10.56
CA ASP A 36 0.26 -1.94 11.39
C ASP A 36 1.80 -1.89 11.36
N GLU A 37 2.45 -3.06 11.38
CA GLU A 37 3.90 -3.18 11.19
C GLU A 37 4.31 -2.67 9.81
N ALA A 38 3.60 -3.08 8.75
CA ALA A 38 3.85 -2.59 7.40
C ALA A 38 3.71 -1.07 7.29
N ALA A 39 2.68 -0.49 7.90
CA ALA A 39 2.51 0.97 7.98
C ALA A 39 3.70 1.66 8.67
N THR A 40 4.14 1.11 9.80
CA THR A 40 5.28 1.61 10.58
C THR A 40 6.59 1.53 9.79
N MET A 41 6.83 0.44 9.04
CA MET A 41 8.02 0.30 8.20
C MET A 41 8.03 1.33 7.05
N LEU A 42 6.89 1.58 6.41
CA LEU A 42 6.75 2.58 5.35
C LEU A 42 6.95 4.01 5.89
N HIS A 43 6.43 4.30 7.07
CA HIS A 43 6.66 5.56 7.76
C HIS A 43 8.15 5.78 8.03
N ASN A 44 8.80 4.82 8.70
CA ASN A 44 10.20 4.95 9.11
C ASN A 44 11.18 5.02 7.94
N SER A 45 10.82 4.47 6.79
CA SER A 45 11.63 4.51 5.56
C SER A 45 11.41 5.76 4.71
N LEU A 46 10.41 6.59 5.04
CA LEU A 46 9.99 7.75 4.23
C LEU A 46 9.58 7.35 2.80
N ALA A 47 9.08 6.13 2.61
CA ALA A 47 8.80 5.58 1.28
C ALA A 47 7.76 6.38 0.48
N LEU A 48 6.89 7.13 1.17
CA LEU A 48 5.79 7.88 0.57
C LEU A 48 6.04 9.40 0.53
N ASP A 49 7.17 9.88 1.06
CA ASP A 49 7.43 11.33 1.26
C ASP A 49 7.64 12.11 -0.04
N SER A 50 7.98 11.41 -1.13
CA SER A 50 8.16 12.03 -2.46
C SER A 50 6.85 12.28 -3.19
N LEU A 51 5.71 11.78 -2.68
CA LEU A 51 4.42 11.85 -3.38
C LEU A 51 3.65 13.13 -3.06
N SER A 52 2.90 13.59 -4.07
CA SER A 52 1.81 14.54 -3.85
C SER A 52 0.75 13.91 -2.93
N ALA A 53 -0.03 14.73 -2.23
CA ALA A 53 -1.12 14.21 -1.37
C ALA A 53 -2.17 13.41 -2.17
N THR A 54 -2.35 13.73 -3.45
CA THR A 54 -3.27 13.03 -4.36
C THR A 54 -2.72 11.67 -4.73
N ASP A 55 -1.46 11.62 -5.16
CA ASP A 55 -0.77 10.40 -5.55
C ASP A 55 -0.57 9.47 -4.35
N ALA A 56 -0.22 10.02 -3.18
CA ALA A 56 -0.12 9.27 -1.93
C ALA A 56 -1.45 8.57 -1.60
N ALA A 57 -2.59 9.26 -1.76
CA ALA A 57 -3.88 8.66 -1.50
C ALA A 57 -4.24 7.52 -2.48
N VAL A 58 -3.78 7.60 -3.72
CA VAL A 58 -3.93 6.51 -4.69
C VAL A 58 -3.02 5.34 -4.34
N VAL A 59 -1.74 5.60 -4.07
CA VAL A 59 -0.74 4.58 -3.71
C VAL A 59 -1.18 3.80 -2.48
N VAL A 60 -1.54 4.49 -1.40
CA VAL A 60 -1.91 3.86 -0.11
C VAL A 60 -3.10 2.92 -0.27
N ARG A 61 -4.16 3.35 -0.97
CA ARG A 61 -5.36 2.52 -1.18
C ARG A 61 -5.06 1.26 -1.97
N HIS A 62 -4.31 1.39 -3.05
CA HIS A 62 -3.94 0.24 -3.88
C HIS A 62 -2.96 -0.68 -3.16
N LEU A 63 -1.95 -0.13 -2.48
CA LEU A 63 -1.00 -0.92 -1.70
C LEU A 63 -1.72 -1.71 -0.59
N ALA A 64 -2.66 -1.09 0.13
CA ALA A 64 -3.47 -1.79 1.12
C ALA A 64 -4.23 -2.99 0.52
N ALA A 65 -4.78 -2.84 -0.69
CA ALA A 65 -5.43 -3.94 -1.40
C ALA A 65 -4.42 -5.01 -1.85
N ASP A 66 -3.31 -4.61 -2.46
CA ASP A 66 -2.29 -5.50 -3.01
C ASP A 66 -1.61 -6.34 -1.91
N LEU A 67 -1.39 -5.77 -0.71
CA LEU A 67 -0.84 -6.49 0.45
C LEU A 67 -1.76 -7.60 0.97
N THR A 68 -3.06 -7.53 0.69
CA THR A 68 -4.03 -8.58 1.08
C THR A 68 -4.23 -9.65 0.01
N ALA A 69 -3.60 -9.49 -1.16
CA ALA A 69 -3.65 -10.48 -2.24
C ALA A 69 -3.07 -11.83 -1.81
N VAL A 70 -3.35 -12.88 -2.60
CA VAL A 70 -2.76 -14.20 -2.37
C VAL A 70 -1.24 -14.18 -2.55
N ASP A 71 -0.75 -13.34 -3.47
CA ASP A 71 0.67 -13.10 -3.73
C ASP A 71 0.92 -11.59 -3.76
N PRO A 72 1.22 -10.98 -2.59
CA PRO A 72 1.46 -9.55 -2.46
C PRO A 72 2.63 -9.05 -3.32
N SER A 73 3.70 -9.84 -3.44
CA SER A 73 4.87 -9.50 -4.25
C SER A 73 4.49 -9.31 -5.72
N THR A 74 3.79 -10.29 -6.30
CA THR A 74 3.31 -10.18 -7.69
C THR A 74 2.30 -9.04 -7.85
N ALA A 75 1.41 -8.83 -6.89
CA ALA A 75 0.40 -7.78 -6.94
C ALA A 75 1.01 -6.37 -6.98
N VAL A 76 1.96 -6.08 -6.08
CA VAL A 76 2.64 -4.77 -6.01
C VAL A 76 3.51 -4.53 -7.25
N LEU A 77 4.20 -5.55 -7.75
CA LEU A 77 4.98 -5.43 -9.00
C LEU A 77 4.08 -5.17 -10.21
N ALA A 78 2.96 -5.90 -10.33
CA ALA A 78 2.00 -5.68 -11.41
C ALA A 78 1.39 -4.27 -11.34
N ARG A 79 1.17 -3.74 -10.14
CA ARG A 79 0.69 -2.37 -9.92
C ARG A 79 1.66 -1.33 -10.45
N SER A 80 2.95 -1.46 -10.12
CA SER A 80 4.01 -0.57 -10.61
C SER A 80 4.04 -0.53 -12.14
N LEU A 81 3.96 -1.71 -12.78
CA LEU A 81 3.93 -1.81 -14.25
C LEU A 81 2.66 -1.18 -14.85
N ALA A 82 1.50 -1.43 -14.24
CA ALA A 82 0.23 -0.89 -14.73
C ALA A 82 0.20 0.65 -14.71
N VAL A 83 0.79 1.28 -13.68
CA VAL A 83 0.93 2.75 -13.62
C VAL A 83 1.79 3.29 -14.77
N ALA A 84 2.83 2.55 -15.17
CA ALA A 84 3.67 2.94 -16.30
C ALA A 84 2.94 2.81 -17.65
N GLU A 85 1.98 1.89 -17.76
CA GLU A 85 1.20 1.64 -18.98
C GLU A 85 -0.03 2.57 -19.11
N ASP A 86 -0.71 2.88 -18.00
CA ASP A 86 -1.87 3.78 -17.94
C ASP A 86 -1.75 4.75 -16.75
N PRO A 87 -1.14 5.94 -16.96
CA PRO A 87 -0.90 6.91 -15.88
C PRO A 87 -2.10 7.81 -15.59
N SER A 88 -3.29 7.51 -16.11
CA SER A 88 -4.42 8.43 -16.04
C SER A 88 -4.85 8.75 -14.60
N GLY A 89 -4.97 10.04 -14.29
CA GLY A 89 -5.40 10.52 -12.97
C GLY A 89 -4.30 10.66 -11.91
N LEU A 90 -3.02 10.48 -12.28
CA LEU A 90 -1.86 10.72 -11.42
C LEU A 90 -1.18 12.05 -11.76
N ASP A 91 -0.63 12.71 -10.73
CA ASP A 91 0.17 13.93 -10.91
C ASP A 91 1.56 13.57 -11.44
N GLU A 92 2.22 12.59 -10.80
CA GLU A 92 3.60 12.18 -11.08
C GLU A 92 3.71 10.65 -11.26
N PRO A 93 3.20 10.09 -12.37
CA PRO A 93 3.08 8.64 -12.55
C PRO A 93 4.42 7.88 -12.50
N GLY A 94 5.52 8.51 -12.92
CA GLY A 94 6.86 7.91 -12.79
C GLY A 94 7.29 7.73 -11.34
N ILE A 95 7.05 8.75 -10.51
CA ILE A 95 7.35 8.69 -9.07
C ILE A 95 6.44 7.65 -8.41
N VAL A 96 5.15 7.62 -8.77
CA VAL A 96 4.20 6.61 -8.27
C VAL A 96 4.65 5.19 -8.58
N ALA A 97 5.06 4.91 -9.82
CA ALA A 97 5.54 3.59 -10.23
C ALA A 97 6.80 3.17 -9.44
N GLU A 98 7.75 4.09 -9.26
CA GLU A 98 8.96 3.87 -8.46
C GLU A 98 8.63 3.66 -6.98
N THR A 99 7.68 4.41 -6.42
CA THR A 99 7.26 4.28 -5.03
C THR A 99 6.73 2.88 -4.72
N TYR A 100 5.97 2.23 -5.61
CA TYR A 100 5.57 0.84 -5.41
C TYR A 100 6.76 -0.11 -5.27
N LEU A 101 7.84 0.10 -6.03
CA LEU A 101 9.05 -0.71 -5.94
C LEU A 101 9.81 -0.45 -4.65
N VAL A 102 9.85 0.81 -4.18
CA VAL A 102 10.41 1.17 -2.88
C VAL A 102 9.61 0.52 -1.75
N CYS A 103 8.28 0.58 -1.79
CA CYS A 103 7.41 -0.08 -0.82
C CYS A 103 7.65 -1.60 -0.79
N ALA A 104 7.75 -2.25 -1.95
CA ALA A 104 8.06 -3.67 -2.02
C ALA A 104 9.42 -4.00 -1.37
N ALA A 105 10.46 -3.22 -1.67
CA ALA A 105 11.78 -3.39 -1.08
C ALA A 105 11.80 -3.18 0.44
N VAL A 106 11.08 -2.17 0.95
CA VAL A 106 10.97 -1.90 2.39
C VAL A 106 10.25 -3.04 3.10
N LEU A 107 9.18 -3.57 2.52
CA LEU A 107 8.35 -4.63 3.10
C LEU A 107 8.95 -6.04 2.89
N GLY A 108 10.04 -6.16 2.15
CA GLY A 108 10.70 -7.45 1.87
C GLY A 108 9.88 -8.36 0.95
N LEU A 109 9.09 -7.78 0.05
CA LEU A 109 8.29 -8.48 -0.96
C LEU A 109 9.11 -8.96 -2.16
#